data_AF-A0A3N2DPG0-F1
#
_entry.id   AF-A0A3N2DPG0-F1
#
_cell.length_a   1.000
_cell.length_b   1.000
_cell.length_c   1.000
_cell.angle_alpha   90.00
_cell.angle_beta   90.00
_cell.angle_gamma   90.00
#
_symmetry.space_group_name_H-M   'P 1'
#
loop_
_entity.id
_entity.type
_entity.pdbx_description
1 polymer ?
#
loop_
_entity_poly.entity_id
_entity_poly.type
_entity_poly.pdbx_seq_one_letter_code
_entity_poly.pdbx_strand_id
1 'polypeptide(L)'
;MKVALSIADWFALSTECDDRNAWRQKFSLPTREEGEVVILPAMMRRRMSGLTKLTLRCSLSLAQRAEHIDYAVFASRHGELQRTGGLLQSLADDDLLSPMGFAQSVHNTAAGLHTIISQQKLPISSMAAGKQSFAQAWLEAFIYLRQHPHATVLLQYFDEPVPEKLSAFCRQPGEALALGLLVKASPAMESPSLPYRNDEDLPEVIRQLLLTGEAGVFSVEVCPGNENAC
;
A
#
# COMPACT_ATOMS: atom_id res chain seq x y z
N MET A 1 -11.25 12.33 13.45
CA MET A 1 -10.18 13.37 13.45
C MET A 1 -9.72 13.56 12.02
N LYS A 2 -9.71 14.80 11.51
CA LYS A 2 -9.23 15.11 10.15
C LYS A 2 -7.72 15.35 10.17
N VAL A 3 -6.95 14.62 9.36
CA VAL A 3 -5.48 14.74 9.28
C VAL A 3 -5.06 15.07 7.85
N ALA A 4 -4.20 16.08 7.69
CA ALA A 4 -3.78 16.58 6.38
C ALA A 4 -2.30 16.31 6.11
N LEU A 5 -2.01 15.79 4.92
CA LEU A 5 -0.65 15.53 4.42
C LEU A 5 -0.50 16.11 3.02
N SER A 6 0.71 16.54 2.68
CA SER A 6 1.08 16.86 1.31
C SER A 6 1.57 15.60 0.62
N ILE A 7 0.95 15.22 -0.50
CA ILE A 7 1.50 14.17 -1.37
C ILE A 7 2.48 14.85 -2.32
N ALA A 8 3.73 14.41 -2.36
CA ALA A 8 4.76 14.89 -3.28
C ALA A 8 4.81 14.09 -4.59
N ASP A 9 4.57 12.77 -4.50
CA ASP A 9 4.50 11.87 -5.66
C ASP A 9 3.67 10.63 -5.30
N TRP A 10 3.22 9.89 -6.31
CA TRP A 10 2.46 8.66 -6.13
C TRP A 10 2.72 7.66 -7.26
N PHE A 11 2.45 6.39 -6.99
CA PHE A 11 2.50 5.32 -7.97
C PHE A 11 1.53 4.22 -7.59
N ALA A 12 0.93 3.56 -8.59
CA ALA A 12 -0.03 2.50 -8.36
C ALA A 12 0.09 1.40 -9.42
N LEU A 13 -0.14 0.15 -9.02
CA LEU A 13 -0.13 -1.04 -9.89
C LEU A 13 -1.28 -1.99 -9.52
N SER A 14 -1.82 -2.74 -10.49
CA SER A 14 -2.76 -3.86 -10.28
C SER A 14 -2.31 -5.08 -11.08
N THR A 15 -2.73 -6.28 -10.67
CA THR A 15 -2.59 -7.51 -11.45
C THR A 15 -3.21 -7.48 -12.85
N GLU A 16 -4.26 -6.70 -13.10
CA GLU A 16 -4.82 -6.55 -14.46
C GLU A 16 -4.06 -5.54 -15.32
N CYS A 17 -3.25 -4.70 -14.67
CA CYS A 17 -2.68 -3.49 -15.24
C CYS A 17 -1.26 -3.32 -14.70
N ASP A 18 -0.33 -4.10 -15.25
CA ASP A 18 1.11 -3.97 -15.01
C ASP A 18 1.68 -2.61 -15.50
N ASP A 19 0.87 -1.85 -16.22
CA ASP A 19 1.13 -0.54 -16.79
C ASP A 19 0.21 0.53 -16.15
N ARG A 20 0.80 1.66 -15.74
CA ARG A 20 0.10 2.85 -15.25
C ARG A 20 -0.93 3.32 -16.28
N ASN A 21 -0.74 3.14 -17.59
CA ASN A 21 -1.72 3.51 -18.62
C ASN A 21 -3.01 2.70 -18.59
N ALA A 22 -2.93 1.40 -18.28
CA ALA A 22 -4.10 0.56 -18.15
C ALA A 22 -4.90 0.95 -16.88
N TRP A 23 -4.20 1.30 -15.79
CA TRP A 23 -4.80 1.97 -14.64
C TRP A 23 -5.44 3.31 -15.01
N ARG A 24 -4.75 4.13 -15.80
CA ARG A 24 -5.25 5.42 -16.26
C ARG A 24 -6.47 5.30 -17.15
N GLN A 25 -6.57 4.27 -17.97
CA GLN A 25 -7.78 3.98 -18.74
C GLN A 25 -8.92 3.52 -17.81
N LYS A 26 -8.63 2.59 -16.89
CA LYS A 26 -9.61 2.08 -15.91
C LYS A 26 -10.25 3.20 -15.07
N PHE A 27 -9.47 4.21 -14.69
CA PHE A 27 -9.92 5.33 -13.88
C PHE A 27 -10.10 6.66 -14.64
N SER A 28 -9.95 6.65 -15.97
CA SER A 28 -10.05 7.84 -16.85
C SER A 28 -9.15 9.02 -16.42
N LEU A 29 -7.85 8.78 -16.29
CA LEU A 29 -6.86 9.70 -15.72
C LEU A 29 -6.04 10.48 -16.76
N PRO A 30 -5.61 11.72 -16.46
CA PRO A 30 -4.82 12.57 -17.36
C PRO A 30 -3.43 12.01 -17.69
N THR A 31 -2.84 12.41 -18.83
CA THR A 31 -1.55 11.93 -19.35
C THR A 31 -0.35 12.63 -18.74
N ARG A 32 0.58 11.85 -18.19
CA ARG A 32 1.82 12.30 -17.55
C ARG A 32 2.98 11.39 -17.97
N GLU A 33 4.18 11.96 -18.11
CA GLU A 33 5.40 11.20 -18.43
C GLU A 33 5.68 10.11 -17.38
N GLU A 34 6.10 8.95 -17.88
CA GLU A 34 6.30 7.74 -17.10
C GLU A 34 7.66 7.76 -16.40
N GLY A 35 7.66 7.31 -15.13
CA GLY A 35 8.90 6.92 -14.46
C GLY A 35 9.15 5.43 -14.70
N GLU A 36 10.40 5.04 -14.84
CA GLU A 36 10.80 3.65 -15.03
C GLU A 36 10.33 2.77 -13.86
N VAL A 37 9.75 1.60 -14.18
CA VAL A 37 9.31 0.63 -13.17
C VAL A 37 10.47 -0.29 -12.81
N VAL A 38 10.77 -0.39 -11.53
CA VAL A 38 11.86 -1.24 -11.03
C VAL A 38 11.64 -2.70 -11.41
N ILE A 39 12.66 -3.28 -12.03
CA ILE A 39 12.75 -4.71 -12.31
C ILE A 39 13.31 -5.42 -11.09
N LEU A 40 12.51 -6.29 -10.46
CA LEU A 40 12.95 -7.07 -9.31
C LEU A 40 14.00 -8.13 -9.71
N PRO A 41 15.06 -8.34 -8.92
CA PRO A 41 16.05 -9.38 -9.18
C PRO A 41 15.39 -10.76 -9.32
N ALA A 42 15.74 -11.48 -10.39
CA ALA A 42 15.06 -12.72 -10.78
C ALA A 42 15.01 -13.78 -9.68
N MET A 43 16.10 -13.95 -8.92
CA MET A 43 16.18 -14.91 -7.82
C MET A 43 15.23 -14.57 -6.67
N MET A 44 15.13 -13.28 -6.30
CA MET A 44 14.24 -12.83 -5.22
C MET A 44 12.78 -12.94 -5.64
N ARG A 45 12.48 -12.54 -6.89
CA ARG A 45 11.14 -12.60 -7.47
C ARG A 45 10.51 -14.00 -7.41
N ARG A 46 11.31 -15.07 -7.59
CA ARG A 46 10.80 -16.46 -7.56
C ARG A 46 10.22 -16.88 -6.20
N ARG A 47 10.63 -16.23 -5.11
CA ARG A 47 10.21 -16.59 -3.76
C ARG A 47 8.97 -15.82 -3.30
N MET A 48 8.72 -14.65 -3.89
CA MET A 48 7.65 -13.71 -3.54
C MET A 48 6.27 -14.14 -4.03
N SER A 49 5.23 -13.78 -3.27
CA SER A 49 3.82 -13.82 -3.71
C SER A 49 3.57 -12.85 -4.87
N GLY A 50 2.40 -12.94 -5.49
CA GLY A 50 1.95 -11.94 -6.49
C GLY A 50 1.87 -10.55 -5.87
N LEU A 51 1.18 -10.43 -4.72
CA LEU A 51 1.04 -9.18 -3.97
C LEU A 51 2.37 -8.57 -3.54
N THR A 52 3.30 -9.37 -3.01
CA THR A 52 4.64 -8.85 -2.65
C THR A 52 5.39 -8.32 -3.87
N LYS A 53 5.33 -8.99 -5.03
CA LYS A 53 5.97 -8.48 -6.26
C LYS A 53 5.38 -7.15 -6.68
N LEU A 54 4.05 -7.03 -6.67
CA LEU A 54 3.32 -5.82 -7.03
C LEU A 54 3.71 -4.66 -6.10
N THR A 55 3.71 -4.91 -4.80
CA THR A 55 4.06 -3.96 -3.74
C THR A 55 5.51 -3.49 -3.83
N LEU A 56 6.45 -4.39 -4.08
CA LEU A 56 7.87 -4.04 -4.20
C LEU A 56 8.17 -3.27 -5.48
N ARG A 57 7.56 -3.64 -6.62
CA ARG A 57 7.65 -2.84 -7.84
C ARG A 57 7.12 -1.43 -7.60
N CYS A 58 6.01 -1.29 -6.89
CA CYS A 58 5.41 0.00 -6.60
C CYS A 58 6.31 0.87 -5.70
N SER A 59 6.63 0.35 -4.50
CA SER A 59 7.41 1.06 -3.49
C SER A 59 8.84 1.39 -3.93
N LEU A 60 9.54 0.47 -4.61
CA LEU A 60 10.91 0.72 -5.06
C LEU A 60 10.97 1.73 -6.21
N SER A 61 9.98 1.72 -7.12
CA SER A 61 9.91 2.71 -8.20
C SER A 61 9.69 4.12 -7.65
N LEU A 62 8.87 4.26 -6.60
CA LEU A 62 8.72 5.54 -5.90
C LEU A 62 10.00 5.94 -5.16
N ALA A 63 10.64 5.00 -4.49
CA ALA A 63 11.87 5.27 -3.76
C ALA A 63 13.01 5.78 -4.67
N GLN A 64 13.09 5.30 -5.91
CA GLN A 64 14.06 5.81 -6.89
C GLN A 64 13.79 7.24 -7.36
N ARG A 65 12.54 7.71 -7.28
CA ARG A 65 12.15 9.08 -7.65
C ARG A 65 12.27 10.07 -6.50
N ALA A 66 12.34 9.58 -5.27
CA ALA A 66 12.56 10.40 -4.09
C ALA A 66 14.04 10.79 -3.95
N GLU A 67 14.32 12.02 -3.55
CA GLU A 67 15.68 12.41 -3.14
C GLU A 67 16.11 11.65 -1.87
N HIS A 68 15.19 11.52 -0.91
CA HIS A 68 15.36 10.75 0.31
C HIS A 68 14.02 10.27 0.85
N ILE A 69 14.03 9.16 1.60
CA ILE A 69 12.91 8.67 2.39
C ILE A 69 13.40 8.46 3.81
N ASP A 70 12.78 9.14 4.76
CA ASP A 70 13.15 9.10 6.18
C ASP A 70 12.38 8.02 6.96
N TYR A 71 11.18 7.67 6.49
CA TYR A 71 10.31 6.68 7.11
C TYR A 71 9.40 6.02 6.09
N ALA A 72 9.04 4.76 6.32
CA ALA A 72 8.05 4.06 5.51
C ALA A 72 6.95 3.42 6.35
N VAL A 73 5.72 3.49 5.85
CA VAL A 73 4.54 2.87 6.44
C VAL A 73 3.94 1.93 5.42
N PHE A 74 3.94 0.63 5.71
CA PHE A 74 3.39 -0.42 4.86
C PHE A 74 2.08 -0.93 5.47
N ALA A 75 0.97 -0.73 4.77
CA ALA A 75 -0.35 -1.07 5.24
C ALA A 75 -1.07 -2.02 4.30
N SER A 76 -1.71 -3.02 4.90
CA SER A 76 -2.56 -3.97 4.20
C SER A 76 -3.67 -4.41 5.14
N ARG A 77 -4.86 -4.66 4.62
CA ARG A 77 -5.95 -5.23 5.41
C ARG A 77 -5.72 -6.73 5.61
N HIS A 78 -5.26 -7.43 4.58
CA HIS A 78 -5.10 -8.89 4.63
C HIS A 78 -3.64 -9.37 4.59
N GLY A 79 -2.69 -8.56 4.11
CA GLY A 79 -1.29 -8.94 3.99
C GLY A 79 -1.10 -10.21 3.15
N GLU A 80 -0.23 -11.13 3.61
CA GLU A 80 0.07 -12.40 2.93
C GLU A 80 -0.99 -13.49 3.23
N LEU A 81 -2.28 -13.13 3.19
CA LEU A 81 -3.36 -14.06 3.54
C LEU A 81 -3.50 -15.22 2.55
N GLN A 82 -3.23 -14.99 1.25
CA GLN A 82 -3.18 -16.07 0.26
C GLN A 82 -2.16 -17.15 0.63
N ARG A 83 -0.96 -16.72 0.99
CA ARG A 83 0.13 -17.61 1.42
C ARG A 83 -0.19 -18.29 2.75
N THR A 84 -0.72 -17.54 3.72
CA THR A 84 -1.12 -18.08 5.01
C THR A 84 -2.22 -19.13 4.86
N GLY A 85 -3.22 -18.87 4.01
CA GLY A 85 -4.28 -19.84 3.69
C GLY A 85 -3.72 -21.13 3.08
N GLY A 86 -2.75 -21.03 2.17
CA GLY A 86 -2.05 -22.19 1.63
C GLY A 86 -1.31 -23.02 2.68
N LEU A 87 -0.63 -22.37 3.64
CA LEU A 87 0.05 -23.06 4.75
C LEU A 87 -0.94 -23.77 5.68
N LEU A 88 -2.06 -23.12 6.01
CA LEU A 88 -3.13 -23.73 6.81
C LEU A 88 -3.76 -24.93 6.10
N GLN A 89 -3.87 -24.86 4.77
CA GLN A 89 -4.35 -26.00 3.98
C GLN A 89 -3.36 -27.17 4.04
N SER A 90 -2.06 -26.93 3.84
CA SER A 90 -1.04 -27.97 4.00
C SER A 90 -1.06 -28.60 5.40
N LEU A 91 -1.26 -27.81 6.45
CA LEU A 91 -1.43 -28.36 7.80
C LEU A 91 -2.67 -29.25 7.93
N ALA A 92 -3.79 -28.86 7.32
CA ALA A 92 -5.03 -29.65 7.34
C ALA A 92 -4.90 -30.96 6.56
N ASP A 93 -4.02 -31.00 5.56
CA ASP A 93 -3.75 -32.17 4.71
C ASP A 93 -2.57 -33.03 5.24
N ASP A 94 -2.04 -32.74 6.43
CA ASP A 94 -0.85 -33.38 7.03
C ASP A 94 0.42 -33.28 6.15
N ASP A 95 0.50 -32.25 5.31
CA ASP A 95 1.65 -31.97 4.44
C ASP A 95 2.78 -31.23 5.18
N LEU A 96 4.00 -31.41 4.67
CA LEU A 96 5.17 -30.66 5.16
C LEU A 96 5.07 -29.17 4.82
N LEU A 97 5.14 -28.33 5.86
CA LEU A 97 5.22 -26.88 5.69
C LEU A 97 6.55 -26.44 5.09
N SER A 98 6.50 -25.58 4.07
CA SER A 98 7.69 -24.90 3.54
C SER A 98 8.22 -23.89 4.56
N PRO A 99 9.48 -24.01 5.05
CA PRO A 99 10.06 -23.02 5.96
C PRO A 99 10.15 -21.63 5.32
N MET A 100 10.42 -21.57 4.01
CA MET A 100 10.41 -20.32 3.23
C MET A 100 8.98 -19.77 3.09
N GLY A 101 8.00 -20.65 2.86
CA GLY A 101 6.60 -20.27 2.79
C GLY A 101 6.13 -19.62 4.10
N PHE A 102 6.46 -20.24 5.23
CA PHE A 102 6.17 -19.71 6.57
C PHE A 102 6.90 -18.38 6.85
N ALA A 103 8.20 -18.30 6.53
CA ALA A 103 8.96 -17.06 6.75
C ALA A 103 8.43 -15.85 5.94
N GLN A 104 7.71 -16.10 4.84
CA GLN A 104 7.10 -15.07 4.00
C GLN A 104 5.58 -14.92 4.21
N SER A 105 4.98 -15.60 5.18
CA SER A 105 3.54 -15.48 5.45
C SER A 105 3.22 -14.35 6.44
N VAL A 106 4.24 -13.70 6.99
CA VAL A 106 4.08 -12.60 7.95
C VAL A 106 3.66 -11.32 7.24
N HIS A 107 2.86 -10.49 7.92
CA HIS A 107 2.31 -9.24 7.37
C HIS A 107 3.41 -8.26 6.88
N ASN A 108 4.55 -8.23 7.57
CA ASN A 108 5.66 -7.33 7.27
C ASN A 108 6.59 -7.84 6.15
N THR A 109 6.22 -8.91 5.42
CA THR A 109 7.06 -9.49 4.34
C THR A 109 7.46 -8.44 3.30
N ALA A 110 6.50 -7.67 2.77
CA ALA A 110 6.79 -6.64 1.77
C ALA A 110 7.69 -5.52 2.33
N ALA A 111 7.47 -5.10 3.58
CA ALA A 111 8.29 -4.10 4.25
C ALA A 111 9.74 -4.57 4.44
N GLY A 112 9.94 -5.78 4.96
CA GLY A 112 11.28 -6.34 5.14
C GLY A 112 12.01 -6.51 3.81
N LEU A 113 11.34 -7.05 2.80
CA LEU A 113 11.93 -7.21 1.47
C LEU A 113 12.25 -5.87 0.80
N HIS A 114 11.47 -4.81 1.04
CA HIS A 114 11.79 -3.47 0.55
C HIS A 114 13.16 -3.03 1.06
N THR A 115 13.40 -3.12 2.38
CA THR A 115 14.70 -2.72 2.97
C THR A 115 15.87 -3.59 2.50
N ILE A 116 15.64 -4.88 2.28
CA ILE A 116 16.68 -5.80 1.79
C ILE A 116 17.07 -5.45 0.35
N ILE A 117 16.09 -5.15 -0.51
CA ILE A 117 16.32 -4.87 -1.93
C ILE A 117 16.90 -3.47 -2.12
N SER A 118 16.37 -2.47 -1.40
CA SER A 118 16.87 -1.09 -1.48
C SER A 118 18.25 -0.94 -0.83
N GLN A 119 18.67 -1.89 0.00
CA GLN A 119 19.90 -1.82 0.82
C GLN A 119 19.95 -0.58 1.72
N GLN A 120 18.78 -0.04 2.07
CA GLN A 120 18.67 1.15 2.92
C GLN A 120 18.30 0.75 4.34
N LYS A 121 18.96 1.38 5.31
CA LYS A 121 18.58 1.34 6.73
C LYS A 121 17.40 2.29 6.96
N LEU A 122 16.27 1.97 6.36
CA LEU A 122 15.04 2.76 6.41
C LEU A 122 14.19 2.31 7.61
N PRO A 123 13.88 3.20 8.57
CA PRO A 123 12.86 2.91 9.57
C PRO A 123 11.53 2.63 8.88
N ILE A 124 10.94 1.47 9.17
CA ILE A 124 9.75 0.98 8.47
C ILE A 124 8.77 0.35 9.47
N SER A 125 7.51 0.73 9.36
CA SER A 125 6.40 0.11 10.09
C SER A 125 5.51 -0.67 9.14
N SER A 126 4.91 -1.74 9.65
CA SER A 126 3.94 -2.55 8.93
C SER A 126 2.69 -2.73 9.77
N MET A 127 1.52 -2.41 9.22
CA MET A 127 0.29 -2.32 9.99
C MET A 127 -0.95 -2.81 9.25
N ALA A 128 -1.92 -3.29 10.02
CA ALA A 128 -3.25 -3.67 9.56
C ALA A 128 -4.29 -3.13 10.54
N ALA A 129 -5.39 -2.58 10.02
CA ALA A 129 -6.51 -2.06 10.80
C ALA A 129 -7.85 -2.40 10.15
N GLY A 130 -7.95 -3.61 9.58
CA GLY A 130 -9.14 -4.04 8.86
C GLY A 130 -9.44 -3.09 7.70
N LYS A 131 -10.71 -2.72 7.56
CA LYS A 131 -11.19 -1.76 6.56
C LYS A 131 -10.61 -0.35 6.67
N GLN A 132 -9.92 -0.02 7.76
CA GLN A 132 -9.33 1.30 8.00
C GLN A 132 -7.82 1.32 7.79
N SER A 133 -7.24 0.26 7.19
CA SER A 133 -5.78 0.11 7.10
C SER A 133 -5.11 1.28 6.39
N PHE A 134 -5.71 1.81 5.31
CA PHE A 134 -5.20 3.01 4.65
C PHE A 134 -5.31 4.27 5.51
N ALA A 135 -6.45 4.52 6.17
CA ALA A 135 -6.61 5.69 7.04
C ALA A 135 -5.66 5.66 8.24
N GLN A 136 -5.42 4.49 8.83
CA GLN A 136 -4.46 4.35 9.93
C GLN A 136 -3.02 4.52 9.45
N ALA A 137 -2.68 4.08 8.24
CA ALA A 137 -1.38 4.36 7.62
C ALA A 137 -1.15 5.85 7.40
N TRP A 138 -2.21 6.56 6.98
CA TRP A 138 -2.19 8.00 6.82
C TRP A 138 -1.99 8.72 8.15
N LEU A 139 -2.66 8.25 9.22
CA LEU A 139 -2.47 8.76 10.58
C LEU A 139 -1.03 8.53 11.07
N GLU A 140 -0.49 7.34 10.86
CA GLU A 140 0.88 6.98 11.25
C GLU A 140 1.90 7.91 10.57
N ALA A 141 1.78 8.12 9.25
CA ALA A 141 2.62 9.07 8.52
C ALA A 141 2.46 10.50 9.07
N PHE A 142 1.24 10.92 9.38
CA PHE A 142 0.98 12.23 9.99
C PHE A 142 1.66 12.38 11.35
N ILE A 143 1.54 11.41 12.25
CA ILE A 143 2.16 11.45 13.57
C ILE A 143 3.69 11.55 13.46
N TYR A 144 4.30 10.80 12.53
CA TYR A 144 5.73 10.89 12.26
C TYR A 144 6.12 12.28 11.75
N LEU A 145 5.41 12.80 10.75
CA LEU A 145 5.70 14.11 10.14
C LEU A 145 5.46 15.29 11.09
N ARG A 146 4.60 15.13 12.11
CA ARG A 146 4.44 16.12 13.19
C ARG A 146 5.68 16.23 14.08
N GLN A 147 6.43 15.14 14.24
CA GLN A 147 7.69 15.11 14.99
C GLN A 147 8.90 15.43 14.09
N HIS A 148 8.77 15.17 12.78
CA HIS A 148 9.80 15.38 11.78
C HIS A 148 9.26 16.18 10.57
N PRO A 149 9.07 17.51 10.70
CA PRO A 149 8.36 18.33 9.69
C PRO A 149 9.03 18.39 8.31
N HIS A 150 10.33 18.12 8.23
CA HIS A 150 11.10 18.13 6.98
C HIS A 150 11.27 16.75 6.35
N ALA A 151 10.77 15.70 7.00
CA ALA A 151 10.92 14.34 6.51
C ALA A 151 10.01 14.06 5.30
N THR A 152 10.42 13.04 4.54
CA THR A 152 9.62 12.41 3.49
C THR A 152 9.25 11.01 3.94
N VAL A 153 7.95 10.69 3.92
CA VAL A 153 7.43 9.37 4.29
C VAL A 153 6.95 8.64 3.05
N LEU A 154 7.36 7.38 2.88
CA LEU A 154 6.76 6.47 1.91
C LEU A 154 5.58 5.75 2.56
N LEU A 155 4.35 6.10 2.16
CA LEU A 155 3.15 5.39 2.57
C LEU A 155 2.77 4.40 1.46
N GLN A 156 2.84 3.11 1.76
CA GLN A 156 2.50 2.03 0.86
C GLN A 156 1.24 1.31 1.36
N TYR A 157 0.16 1.38 0.60
CA TYR A 157 -0.99 0.50 0.77
C TYR A 157 -0.95 -0.63 -0.26
N PHE A 158 -1.32 -1.84 0.15
CA PHE A 158 -1.39 -2.98 -0.76
C PHE A 158 -2.39 -4.02 -0.27
N ASP A 159 -3.11 -4.67 -1.17
CA ASP A 159 -3.98 -5.78 -0.81
C ASP A 159 -4.28 -6.68 -2.02
N GLU A 160 -4.81 -7.87 -1.77
CA GLU A 160 -5.30 -8.79 -2.78
C GLU A 160 -6.59 -9.50 -2.33
N PRO A 161 -7.39 -10.05 -3.26
CA PRO A 161 -8.50 -10.90 -2.89
C PRO A 161 -8.03 -12.02 -1.96
N VAL A 162 -8.80 -12.31 -0.92
CA VAL A 162 -8.50 -13.38 0.03
C VAL A 162 -8.70 -14.75 -0.64
N PRO A 163 -8.20 -15.84 -0.05
CA PRO A 163 -8.48 -17.18 -0.54
C PRO A 163 -9.98 -17.43 -0.78
N GLU A 164 -10.33 -18.18 -1.82
CA GLU A 164 -11.74 -18.45 -2.19
C GLU A 164 -12.57 -18.96 -1.00
N LYS A 165 -11.99 -19.81 -0.15
CA LYS A 165 -12.62 -20.35 1.08
C LYS A 165 -13.03 -19.27 2.09
N LEU A 166 -12.37 -18.12 2.07
CA LEU A 166 -12.62 -16.99 2.97
C LEU A 166 -13.47 -15.88 2.32
N SER A 167 -13.75 -15.97 1.00
CA SER A 167 -14.48 -14.95 0.25
C SER A 167 -15.90 -14.69 0.79
N ALA A 168 -16.55 -15.70 1.38
CA ALA A 168 -17.88 -15.58 1.97
C ALA A 168 -17.92 -14.71 3.23
N PHE A 169 -16.77 -14.47 3.89
CA PHE A 169 -16.70 -13.77 5.17
C PHE A 169 -16.30 -12.30 5.04
N CYS A 170 -15.89 -11.85 3.86
CA CYS A 170 -15.56 -10.45 3.64
C CYS A 170 -15.82 -10.02 2.20
N ARG A 171 -16.39 -8.83 2.06
CA ARG A 171 -16.41 -8.12 0.78
C ARG A 171 -14.98 -7.74 0.39
N GLN A 172 -14.60 -8.13 -0.82
CA GLN A 172 -13.23 -8.15 -1.34
C GLN A 172 -12.99 -6.96 -2.29
N PRO A 173 -11.76 -6.44 -2.40
CA PRO A 173 -11.35 -5.81 -3.65
C PRO A 173 -11.43 -6.84 -4.79
N GLY A 174 -11.78 -6.40 -6.00
CA GLY A 174 -11.90 -7.31 -7.14
C GLY A 174 -10.57 -7.86 -7.66
N GLU A 175 -9.46 -7.22 -7.31
CA GLU A 175 -8.11 -7.48 -7.85
C GLU A 175 -7.03 -7.08 -6.84
N ALA A 176 -5.79 -7.54 -7.07
CA ALA A 176 -4.67 -7.10 -6.25
C ALA A 176 -4.22 -5.69 -6.64
N LEU A 177 -3.90 -4.88 -5.63
CA LEU A 177 -3.54 -3.48 -5.76
C LEU A 177 -2.29 -3.19 -4.93
N ALA A 178 -1.42 -2.33 -5.46
CA ALA A 178 -0.41 -1.63 -4.67
C ALA A 178 -0.46 -0.12 -4.98
N LEU A 179 -0.68 0.72 -3.97
CA LEU A 179 -0.64 2.17 -4.01
C LEU A 179 0.50 2.68 -3.13
N GLY A 180 1.47 3.36 -3.71
CA GLY A 180 2.51 4.06 -2.97
C GLY A 180 2.34 5.58 -3.09
N LEU A 181 2.63 6.29 -2.01
CA LEU A 181 2.59 7.74 -1.90
C LEU A 181 3.88 8.21 -1.22
N LEU A 182 4.52 9.24 -1.77
CA LEU A 182 5.50 10.04 -1.04
C LEU A 182 4.76 11.19 -0.38
N VAL A 183 4.76 11.23 0.95
CA VAL A 183 4.04 12.25 1.73
C VAL A 183 4.97 13.08 2.60
N LYS A 184 4.62 14.36 2.76
CA LYS A 184 5.33 15.37 3.54
C LYS A 184 4.35 16.09 4.45
N ALA A 185 4.88 16.78 5.47
CA ALA A 185 4.07 17.60 6.36
C ALA A 185 3.32 18.67 5.56
N SER A 186 2.03 18.85 5.85
CA SER A 186 1.24 19.93 5.28
C SER A 186 1.18 21.13 6.24
N PRO A 187 1.37 22.37 5.76
CA PRO A 187 1.10 23.57 6.54
C PRO A 187 -0.40 23.94 6.59
N ALA A 188 -1.24 23.39 5.71
CA ALA A 188 -2.65 23.75 5.59
C ALA A 188 -3.57 22.70 6.24
N MET A 189 -4.48 23.16 7.10
CA MET A 189 -5.58 22.34 7.66
C MET A 189 -6.83 22.34 6.77
N GLU A 190 -7.00 23.36 5.93
CA GLU A 190 -8.07 23.44 4.96
C GLU A 190 -7.62 22.79 3.66
N SER A 191 -8.15 21.60 3.42
CA SER A 191 -7.79 20.78 2.26
C SER A 191 -8.99 19.93 1.86
N PRO A 192 -9.12 19.60 0.57
CA PRO A 192 -10.10 18.63 0.12
C PRO A 192 -9.94 17.34 0.92
N SER A 193 -11.06 16.82 1.42
CA SER A 193 -11.10 15.51 2.06
C SER A 193 -11.16 14.44 0.99
N LEU A 194 -10.27 13.45 1.09
CA LEU A 194 -10.47 12.20 0.40
C LEU A 194 -11.62 11.47 1.11
N PRO A 195 -12.74 11.19 0.42
CA PRO A 195 -13.84 10.43 0.99
C PRO A 195 -13.39 8.97 1.09
N TYR A 196 -12.68 8.65 2.17
CA TYR A 196 -12.29 7.28 2.51
C TYR A 196 -13.11 6.84 3.72
N ARG A 197 -13.96 5.84 3.52
CA ARG A 197 -14.74 5.19 4.59
C ARG A 197 -14.15 3.83 4.88
N ASN A 198 -13.74 3.12 3.82
CA ASN A 198 -13.03 1.87 3.92
C ASN A 198 -12.21 1.56 2.66
N ASP A 199 -11.45 0.47 2.69
CA ASP A 199 -10.60 0.02 1.58
C ASP A 199 -11.36 -0.22 0.25
N GLU A 200 -12.69 -0.38 0.24
CA GLU A 200 -13.47 -0.48 -0.99
C GLU A 200 -13.56 0.86 -1.74
N ASP A 201 -13.34 1.98 -1.04
CA ASP A 201 -13.31 3.32 -1.64
C ASP A 201 -11.94 3.64 -2.26
N LEU A 202 -10.91 2.82 -2.02
CA LEU A 202 -9.56 3.08 -2.51
C LEU A 202 -9.49 3.37 -4.01
N PRO A 203 -10.22 2.67 -4.91
CA PRO A 203 -10.24 3.02 -6.32
C PRO A 203 -10.71 4.46 -6.58
N GLU A 204 -11.72 4.94 -5.85
CA GLU A 204 -12.22 6.32 -5.97
C GLU A 204 -11.29 7.32 -5.26
N VAL A 205 -10.71 6.97 -4.11
CA VAL A 205 -9.69 7.77 -3.43
C VAL A 205 -8.48 7.97 -4.33
N ILE A 206 -7.99 6.89 -4.94
CA ILE A 206 -6.93 6.90 -5.93
C ILE A 206 -7.39 7.79 -7.08
N ARG A 207 -8.55 7.54 -7.70
CA ARG A 207 -9.05 8.39 -8.79
C ARG A 207 -9.07 9.88 -8.43
N GLN A 208 -9.51 10.27 -7.23
CA GLN A 208 -9.52 11.66 -6.80
C GLN A 208 -8.10 12.23 -6.63
N LEU A 209 -7.19 11.48 -6.01
CA LEU A 209 -5.76 11.83 -5.93
C LEU A 209 -5.13 12.08 -7.30
N LEU A 210 -5.61 11.33 -8.31
CA LEU A 210 -5.09 11.35 -9.66
C LEU A 210 -5.70 12.47 -10.52
N LEU A 211 -6.98 12.79 -10.31
CA LEU A 211 -7.69 13.87 -11.01
C LEU A 211 -7.25 15.26 -10.55
N THR A 212 -6.77 15.40 -9.31
CA THR A 212 -6.18 16.65 -8.81
C THR A 212 -4.82 16.97 -9.43
N GLY A 213 -4.24 16.05 -10.22
CA GLY A 213 -3.15 16.32 -11.16
C GLY A 213 -1.75 16.52 -10.57
N GLU A 214 -1.61 16.99 -9.33
CA GLU A 214 -0.31 17.39 -8.77
C GLU A 214 -0.10 16.99 -7.31
N ALA A 215 1.15 17.14 -6.87
CA ALA A 215 1.48 17.21 -5.47
C ALA A 215 0.54 18.19 -4.77
N GLY A 216 -0.11 17.76 -3.70
CA GLY A 216 -1.25 18.49 -3.15
C GLY A 216 -1.50 18.15 -1.69
N VAL A 217 -2.20 19.03 -0.99
CA VAL A 217 -2.61 18.75 0.38
C VAL A 217 -3.95 18.03 0.34
N PHE A 218 -3.97 16.85 0.94
CA PHE A 218 -5.17 16.05 1.09
C PHE A 218 -5.40 15.77 2.56
N SER A 219 -6.66 15.55 2.89
CA SER A 219 -7.04 15.16 4.24
C SER A 219 -7.82 13.87 4.24
N VAL A 220 -7.51 13.02 5.21
CA VAL A 220 -8.26 11.79 5.47
C VAL A 220 -8.93 11.94 6.83
N GLU A 221 -10.20 11.58 6.90
CA GLU A 221 -10.91 11.50 8.18
C GLU A 221 -10.63 10.15 8.82
N VAL A 222 -10.01 10.20 10.01
CA VAL A 222 -9.79 9.01 10.83
C VAL A 222 -10.94 8.90 11.80
N CYS A 223 -11.85 7.97 11.54
CA CYS A 223 -12.97 7.67 12.42
C CYS A 223 -12.49 6.76 13.58
N PRO A 224 -12.71 7.13 14.86
CA PRO A 224 -12.51 6.20 15.95
C PRO A 224 -13.47 5.01 15.77
N GLY A 225 -12.91 3.80 15.73
CA GLY A 225 -13.59 2.58 15.29
C GLY A 225 -14.98 2.40 15.89
N ASN A 226 -16.00 2.58 15.05
CA ASN A 226 -17.32 2.01 15.28
C ASN A 226 -17.70 1.29 13.98
N GLU A 227 -17.77 -0.03 14.04
CA GLU A 227 -17.91 -0.92 12.87
C GLU A 227 -19.19 -0.67 12.04
N ASN A 228 -20.10 0.16 12.56
CA ASN A 228 -21.40 0.48 11.97
C ASN A 228 -21.54 1.92 11.44
N ALA A 229 -20.48 2.73 11.40
CA ALA A 229 -20.60 4.12 10.94
C ALA A 229 -19.46 4.51 9.99
N CYS A 230 -19.49 3.98 8.75
CA CYS A 230 -19.04 4.66 7.53
C CYS A 230 -19.36 3.85 6.26
#